data_AF-A0A944VRW9-F1
#
_entry.id   AF-A0A944VRW9-F1
#
_cell.length_a   1.000
_cell.length_b   1.000
_cell.length_c   1.000
_cell.angle_alpha   90.00
_cell.angle_beta   90.00
_cell.angle_gamma   90.00
#
_symmetry.space_group_name_H-M   'P 1'
#
loop_
_entity.id
_entity.type
_entity.pdbx_description
1 polymer ?
#
loop_
_entity_poly.entity_id
_entity_poly.type
_entity_poly.pdbx_seq_one_letter_code
_entity_poly.pdbx_strand_id
1 'polypeptide(L)'
;MYRKASIILALFTACSLFQQEEQAIVSVAETDKGKEAIALGVELTDKREEISDEDAPLVLVQCVNESGYKFKEPKNFLDLYTTVASYFETLTTQEQDELWSKIEDCALEYNLWGVADENQFEDPVQTAKELDRALSIASCFRESGYSKVPDPNYFNRDVNLDAYTTEEWDF
;
A
#
# COMPACT_ATOMS: atom_id res chain seq x y z
N MET A 1 -25.09 41.30 -32.00
CA MET A 1 -23.76 40.66 -31.96
C MET A 1 -23.67 39.83 -30.68
N TYR A 2 -24.13 38.57 -30.73
CA TYR A 2 -24.03 37.64 -29.60
C TYR A 2 -23.12 36.49 -30.03
N ARG A 3 -21.82 36.69 -29.94
CA ARG A 3 -20.82 35.64 -30.15
C ARG A 3 -19.62 36.00 -29.32
N LYS A 4 -19.45 35.32 -28.19
CA LYS A 4 -18.17 35.06 -27.49
C LYS A 4 -18.32 34.47 -26.08
N ALA A 5 -19.52 34.22 -25.57
CA ALA A 5 -19.71 33.70 -24.20
C ALA A 5 -20.02 32.18 -24.09
N SER A 6 -20.20 31.45 -25.20
CA SER A 6 -20.75 30.07 -25.15
C SER A 6 -19.80 28.94 -25.53
N ILE A 7 -18.47 29.11 -25.39
CA ILE A 7 -17.51 28.02 -25.68
C ILE A 7 -16.87 27.44 -24.40
N ILE A 8 -16.93 28.15 -23.27
CA ILE A 8 -16.32 27.71 -22.01
C ILE A 8 -17.17 26.63 -21.30
N LEU A 9 -18.44 26.44 -21.65
CA LEU A 9 -19.36 25.51 -20.97
C LEU A 9 -19.51 24.13 -21.66
N ALA A 10 -18.74 23.83 -22.71
CA ALA A 10 -18.92 22.61 -23.52
C ALA A 10 -17.87 21.51 -23.28
N LEU A 11 -16.80 21.77 -22.54
CA LEU A 11 -15.66 20.84 -22.40
C LEU A 11 -15.79 19.86 -21.22
N PHE A 12 -16.67 20.09 -20.25
CA PHE A 12 -16.82 19.20 -19.09
C PHE A 12 -17.76 18.01 -19.32
N THR A 13 -18.52 17.96 -20.42
CA THR A 13 -19.61 16.97 -20.62
C THR A 13 -19.21 15.70 -21.37
N ALA A 14 -17.97 15.56 -21.85
CA ALA A 14 -17.61 14.45 -22.74
C ALA A 14 -16.96 13.23 -22.05
N CYS A 15 -16.48 13.36 -20.80
CA CYS A 15 -15.68 12.30 -20.15
C CYS A 15 -16.49 11.31 -19.29
N SER A 16 -17.81 11.45 -19.18
CA SER A 16 -18.63 10.69 -18.20
C SER A 16 -19.47 9.55 -18.79
N LEU A 17 -19.32 9.18 -20.06
CA LEU A 17 -20.34 8.37 -20.77
C LEU A 17 -19.99 6.91 -21.10
N PHE A 18 -18.86 6.37 -20.65
CA PHE A 18 -18.54 4.95 -20.89
C PHE A 18 -18.11 4.25 -19.60
N GLN A 19 -19.09 3.67 -18.90
CA GLN A 19 -18.87 2.73 -17.80
C GLN A 19 -19.55 1.41 -18.21
N GLN A 20 -18.74 0.42 -18.62
CA GLN A 20 -19.19 -0.89 -19.06
C GLN A 20 -19.25 -1.86 -17.86
N GLU A 21 -20.30 -2.69 -17.83
CA GLU A 21 -20.75 -3.52 -16.70
C GLU A 21 -19.72 -4.49 -16.11
N GLU A 22 -19.85 -4.67 -14.79
CA GLU A 22 -18.98 -5.35 -13.84
C GLU A 22 -19.10 -6.88 -13.83
N GLN A 23 -17.99 -7.59 -13.62
CA GLN A 23 -18.01 -8.86 -12.92
C GLN A 23 -17.34 -8.64 -11.55
N ALA A 24 -18.17 -8.63 -10.50
CA ALA A 24 -17.75 -8.38 -9.12
C ALA A 24 -16.97 -9.57 -8.54
N ILE A 25 -15.85 -9.27 -7.88
CA ILE A 25 -15.14 -10.24 -7.03
C ILE A 25 -15.59 -9.96 -5.59
N VAL A 26 -16.14 -10.98 -4.96
CA VAL A 26 -16.80 -10.95 -3.65
C VAL A 26 -15.78 -10.64 -2.54
N SER A 27 -16.10 -9.69 -1.66
CA SER A 27 -15.21 -9.31 -0.55
C SER A 27 -15.19 -10.41 0.52
N VAL A 28 -14.11 -10.50 1.31
CA VAL A 28 -14.03 -11.47 2.42
C VAL A 28 -15.16 -11.25 3.44
N ALA A 29 -15.60 -10.00 3.64
CA ALA A 29 -16.73 -9.64 4.49
C ALA A 29 -18.08 -10.21 3.99
N GLU A 30 -18.18 -10.53 2.70
CA GLU A 30 -19.38 -11.14 2.11
C GLU A 30 -19.36 -12.68 2.16
N THR A 31 -18.21 -13.28 2.49
CA THR A 31 -18.09 -14.72 2.73
C THR A 31 -18.76 -15.09 4.06
N ASP A 32 -19.16 -16.36 4.19
CA ASP A 32 -19.83 -16.87 5.39
C ASP A 32 -18.97 -16.66 6.65
N LYS A 33 -17.64 -16.80 6.52
CA LYS A 33 -16.69 -16.54 7.61
C LYS A 33 -16.59 -15.06 7.97
N GLY A 34 -16.61 -14.17 6.98
CA GLY A 34 -16.59 -12.72 7.22
C GLY A 34 -17.84 -12.24 7.95
N LYS A 35 -19.01 -12.80 7.61
CA LYS A 35 -20.28 -12.50 8.29
C LYS A 35 -20.29 -13.00 9.73
N GLU A 36 -19.74 -14.18 10.00
CA GLU A 36 -19.60 -14.72 11.36
C GLU A 36 -18.71 -13.82 12.24
N ALA A 37 -17.58 -13.34 11.71
CA ALA A 37 -16.66 -12.45 12.43
C ALA A 37 -17.32 -11.10 12.82
N ILE A 38 -18.09 -10.51 11.91
CA ILE A 38 -18.83 -9.26 12.15
C ILE A 38 -19.98 -9.49 13.14
N ALA A 39 -20.71 -10.61 13.02
CA ALA A 39 -21.82 -10.95 13.91
C ALA A 39 -21.37 -11.23 15.36
N LEU A 40 -20.13 -11.67 15.56
CA LEU A 40 -19.52 -11.86 16.87
C LEU A 40 -19.10 -10.56 17.56
N GLY A 41 -19.26 -9.39 16.91
CA GLY A 41 -18.93 -8.10 17.51
C GLY A 41 -17.46 -7.98 17.91
N VAL A 42 -16.57 -8.67 17.19
CA VAL A 42 -15.12 -8.55 17.38
C VAL A 42 -14.70 -7.19 16.85
N GLU A 43 -14.79 -6.16 17.69
CA GLU A 43 -13.93 -4.98 17.53
C GLU A 43 -12.49 -5.48 17.68
N LEU A 44 -11.73 -5.47 16.58
CA LEU A 44 -10.29 -5.70 16.56
C LEU A 44 -9.56 -4.52 17.24
N THR A 45 -9.88 -4.22 18.50
CA THR A 45 -9.04 -3.34 19.31
C THR A 45 -7.91 -4.21 19.86
N ASP A 46 -6.89 -4.45 19.04
CA ASP A 46 -5.69 -5.14 19.46
C ASP A 46 -4.93 -4.23 20.44
N LYS A 47 -5.21 -4.39 21.74
CA LYS A 47 -4.53 -3.68 22.84
C LYS A 47 -3.13 -4.28 23.09
N ARG A 48 -2.39 -4.61 22.05
CA ARG A 48 -0.98 -4.98 22.19
C ARG A 48 -0.17 -3.71 22.36
N GLU A 49 0.77 -3.70 23.31
CA GLU A 49 1.72 -2.60 23.45
C GLU A 49 2.43 -2.40 22.12
N GLU A 50 2.36 -1.19 21.58
CA GLU A 50 3.03 -0.83 20.35
C GLU A 50 4.54 -0.86 20.62
N ILE A 51 5.21 -1.87 20.05
CA ILE A 51 6.67 -1.98 20.12
C ILE A 51 7.23 -0.95 19.15
N SER A 52 8.17 -0.14 19.62
CA SER A 52 8.80 0.85 18.75
C SER A 52 9.69 0.17 17.70
N ASP A 53 9.89 0.82 16.56
CA ASP A 53 10.73 0.32 15.48
C ASP A 53 12.17 0.02 15.95
N GLU A 54 12.67 0.75 16.95
CA GLU A 54 14.00 0.54 17.52
C GLU A 54 14.11 -0.77 18.32
N ASP A 55 13.04 -1.16 19.00
CA ASP A 55 12.99 -2.34 19.87
C ASP A 55 12.52 -3.60 19.12
N ALA A 56 11.82 -3.43 17.99
CA ALA A 56 11.30 -4.53 17.18
C ALA A 56 12.35 -5.60 16.77
N PRO A 57 13.59 -5.26 16.37
CA PRO A 57 14.62 -6.26 16.09
C PRO A 57 15.00 -7.12 17.30
N LEU A 58 15.04 -6.50 18.49
CA LEU A 58 15.37 -7.20 19.73
C LEU A 58 14.25 -8.15 20.12
N VAL A 59 13.00 -7.69 20.06
CA VAL A 59 11.83 -8.52 20.37
C VAL A 59 11.72 -9.71 19.42
N LEU A 60 11.92 -9.51 18.11
CA LEU A 60 11.89 -10.60 17.14
C LEU A 60 12.93 -11.68 17.49
N VAL A 61 14.16 -11.27 17.78
CA VAL A 61 15.25 -12.21 18.09
C VAL A 61 15.01 -12.95 19.41
N GLN A 62 14.48 -12.26 20.42
CA GLN A 62 14.11 -12.90 21.69
C GLN A 62 13.07 -14.00 21.47
N CYS A 63 11.98 -13.69 20.76
CA CYS A 63 10.93 -14.67 20.46
C CYS A 63 11.44 -15.86 19.64
N VAL A 64 12.23 -15.61 18.59
CA VAL A 64 12.77 -16.71 17.78
C VAL A 64 13.76 -17.56 18.58
N ASN A 65 14.55 -16.96 19.47
CA ASN A 65 15.47 -17.71 20.35
C ASN A 65 14.73 -18.58 21.39
N GLU A 66 13.56 -18.16 21.86
CA GLU A 66 12.70 -19.00 22.73
C GLU A 66 12.27 -20.31 22.04
N SER A 67 12.18 -20.29 20.71
CA SER A 67 11.91 -21.47 19.88
C SER A 67 13.14 -22.37 19.67
N GLY A 68 14.29 -22.05 20.27
CA GLY A 68 15.50 -22.88 20.26
C GLY A 68 16.62 -22.39 19.33
N TYR A 69 16.40 -21.30 18.59
CA TYR A 69 17.45 -20.63 17.82
C TYR A 69 18.41 -19.86 18.75
N LYS A 70 19.59 -19.50 18.23
CA LYS A 70 20.66 -18.85 19.02
C LYS A 70 21.24 -17.65 18.29
N PHE A 71 20.36 -16.76 17.84
CA PHE A 71 20.77 -15.48 17.27
C PHE A 71 21.31 -14.57 18.37
N LYS A 72 22.33 -13.79 18.02
CA LYS A 72 22.80 -12.72 18.89
C LYS A 72 21.82 -11.56 18.84
N GLU A 73 21.75 -10.81 19.93
CA GLU A 73 20.98 -9.57 19.97
C GLU A 73 21.44 -8.63 18.85
N PRO A 74 20.53 -8.22 17.95
CA PRO A 74 20.87 -7.36 16.84
C PRO A 74 20.92 -5.90 17.30
N LYS A 75 21.82 -5.12 16.70
CA LYS A 75 21.90 -3.67 16.98
C LYS A 75 20.82 -2.85 16.28
N ASN A 76 20.29 -3.37 15.17
CA ASN A 76 19.24 -2.78 14.33
C ASN A 76 18.71 -3.82 13.32
N PHE A 77 17.71 -3.46 12.52
CA PHE A 77 17.14 -4.34 11.50
C PHE A 77 18.14 -4.87 10.45
N LEU A 78 19.17 -4.09 10.10
CA LEU A 78 20.16 -4.53 9.12
C LEU A 78 21.06 -5.65 9.70
N ASP A 79 21.45 -5.51 10.97
CA ASP A 79 22.21 -6.53 11.71
C ASP A 79 21.38 -7.81 11.89
N LEU A 80 20.09 -7.67 12.18
CA LEU A 80 19.13 -8.77 12.23
C LEU A 80 19.03 -9.49 10.88
N TYR A 81 18.76 -8.74 9.80
CA TYR A 81 18.62 -9.29 8.46
C TYR A 81 19.87 -10.07 8.04
N THR A 82 21.05 -9.46 8.21
CA THR A 82 22.31 -10.10 7.83
C THR A 82 22.60 -11.35 8.66
N THR A 83 22.27 -11.35 9.95
CA THR A 83 22.41 -12.52 10.83
C THR A 83 21.49 -13.66 10.40
N VAL A 84 20.20 -13.35 10.16
CA VAL A 84 19.20 -14.34 9.73
C VAL A 84 19.56 -14.88 8.36
N ALA A 85 19.87 -14.02 7.38
CA ALA A 85 20.26 -14.43 6.03
C ALA A 85 21.48 -15.35 6.04
N SER A 86 22.52 -14.99 6.79
CA SER A 86 23.72 -15.82 6.93
C SER A 86 23.42 -17.18 7.57
N TYR A 87 22.48 -17.23 8.50
CA TYR A 87 22.06 -18.49 9.11
C TYR A 87 21.20 -19.34 8.17
N PHE A 88 20.29 -18.73 7.41
CA PHE A 88 19.48 -19.39 6.38
C PHE A 88 20.33 -20.18 5.39
N GLU A 89 21.48 -19.64 4.96
CA GLU A 89 22.42 -20.32 4.07
C GLU A 89 23.00 -21.62 4.63
N THR A 90 22.96 -21.80 5.96
CA THR A 90 23.46 -23.01 6.64
C THR A 90 22.41 -24.10 6.83
N LEU A 91 21.14 -23.78 6.56
CA LEU A 91 19.99 -24.64 6.79
C LEU A 91 19.56 -25.39 5.51
N THR A 92 18.97 -26.55 5.69
CA THR A 92 18.22 -27.23 4.61
C THR A 92 16.93 -26.48 4.28
N THR A 93 16.33 -26.74 3.12
CA THR A 93 15.06 -26.09 2.73
C THR A 93 13.95 -26.26 3.77
N GLN A 94 13.82 -27.44 4.37
CA GLN A 94 12.82 -27.67 5.41
C GLN A 94 13.11 -26.83 6.66
N GLU A 95 14.35 -26.77 7.12
CA GLU A 95 14.73 -25.96 8.28
C GLU A 95 14.60 -24.45 8.02
N GLN A 96 14.78 -24.03 6.76
CA GLN A 96 14.51 -22.66 6.32
C GLN A 96 13.01 -22.33 6.42
N ASP A 97 12.14 -23.23 5.97
CA ASP A 97 10.68 -23.05 6.08
C ASP A 97 10.23 -23.01 7.54
N GLU A 98 10.81 -23.87 8.39
CA GLU A 98 10.55 -23.88 9.84
C GLU A 98 11.00 -22.56 10.51
N LEU A 99 12.19 -22.06 10.16
CA LEU A 99 12.69 -20.78 10.67
C LEU A 99 11.83 -19.60 10.18
N TRP A 100 11.43 -19.61 8.90
CA TRP A 100 10.58 -18.57 8.33
C TRP A 100 9.22 -18.53 9.02
N SER A 101 8.57 -19.69 9.20
CA SER A 101 7.31 -19.79 9.95
C SER A 101 7.44 -19.27 11.37
N LYS A 102 8.58 -19.49 12.05
CA LYS A 102 8.80 -18.96 13.39
C LYS A 102 9.02 -17.45 13.43
N ILE A 103 9.70 -16.89 12.43
CA ILE A 103 9.83 -15.44 12.28
C ILE A 103 8.45 -14.81 12.07
N GLU A 104 7.61 -15.40 11.21
CA GLU A 104 6.23 -14.95 10.97
C GLU A 104 5.38 -15.04 12.24
N ASP A 105 5.38 -16.18 12.93
CA ASP A 105 4.66 -16.38 14.20
C ASP A 105 5.02 -15.30 15.21
N CYS A 106 6.32 -15.07 15.43
CA CYS A 106 6.83 -14.08 16.38
C CYS A 106 6.43 -12.65 16.00
N ALA A 107 6.57 -12.30 14.74
CA ALA A 107 6.24 -10.97 14.28
C ALA A 107 4.72 -10.70 14.29
N LEU A 108 3.89 -11.74 14.14
CA LEU A 108 2.44 -11.64 14.36
C LEU A 108 2.09 -11.55 15.85
N GLU A 109 2.73 -12.35 16.72
CA GLU A 109 2.50 -12.37 18.17
C GLU A 109 2.82 -11.01 18.81
N TYR A 110 3.89 -10.38 18.35
CA TYR A 110 4.35 -9.08 18.87
C TYR A 110 3.95 -7.90 17.97
N ASN A 111 3.14 -8.12 16.93
CA ASN A 111 2.66 -7.06 16.05
C ASN A 111 3.81 -6.22 15.42
N LEU A 112 4.92 -6.88 15.09
CA LEU A 112 6.17 -6.25 14.62
C LEU A 112 6.13 -5.84 13.15
N TRP A 113 5.14 -6.32 12.39
CA TRP A 113 4.87 -5.84 11.02
C TRP A 113 4.04 -4.55 11.02
N GLY A 114 3.86 -3.94 12.20
CA GLY A 114 2.74 -3.07 12.51
C GLY A 114 1.47 -3.90 12.72
N VAL A 115 0.42 -3.26 13.23
CA VAL A 115 -0.93 -3.78 12.94
C VAL A 115 -0.96 -3.85 11.42
N ALA A 116 -1.31 -4.99 10.84
CA ALA A 116 -1.88 -5.00 9.50
C ALA A 116 -3.19 -4.20 9.60
N ASP A 117 -3.06 -2.90 9.77
CA ASP A 117 -4.13 -1.97 9.63
C ASP A 117 -4.46 -2.06 8.15
N GLU A 118 -5.51 -2.80 7.83
CA GLU A 118 -6.03 -2.89 6.48
C GLU A 118 -6.29 -1.48 5.91
N ASN A 119 -6.40 -0.45 6.76
CA ASN A 119 -6.49 0.95 6.33
C ASN A 119 -5.16 1.58 5.89
N GLN A 120 -4.00 0.94 6.15
CA GLN A 120 -2.71 1.34 5.58
C GLN A 120 -2.43 0.74 4.21
N PHE A 121 -3.15 -0.31 3.84
CA PHE A 121 -3.11 -0.87 2.49
C PHE A 121 -4.27 -0.29 1.70
N GLU A 122 -3.96 0.56 0.73
CA GLU A 122 -4.96 1.08 -0.19
C GLU A 122 -5.55 -0.06 -1.02
N ASP A 123 -6.86 -0.04 -1.22
CA ASP A 123 -7.51 -1.03 -2.08
C ASP A 123 -6.86 -0.99 -3.47
N PRO A 124 -6.23 -2.09 -3.94
CA PRO A 124 -5.54 -2.12 -5.22
C PRO A 124 -6.50 -1.87 -6.39
N VAL A 125 -7.78 -2.23 -6.26
CA VAL A 125 -8.80 -1.96 -7.29
C VAL A 125 -9.11 -0.47 -7.35
N GLN A 126 -9.29 0.16 -6.20
CA GLN A 126 -9.53 1.59 -6.11
C GLN A 126 -8.32 2.38 -6.61
N THR A 127 -7.12 1.99 -6.20
CA THR A 127 -5.85 2.60 -6.62
C THR A 127 -5.63 2.48 -8.13
N ALA A 128 -5.94 1.32 -8.71
CA ALA A 128 -5.87 1.13 -10.16
C ALA A 128 -6.86 2.04 -10.91
N LYS A 129 -8.11 2.13 -10.44
CA LYS A 129 -9.12 3.03 -11.03
C LYS A 129 -8.70 4.50 -10.98
N GLU A 130 -8.09 4.93 -9.89
CA GLU A 130 -7.57 6.28 -9.72
C GLU A 130 -6.42 6.56 -10.68
N LEU A 131 -5.47 5.62 -10.80
CA LEU A 131 -4.36 5.70 -11.74
C LEU A 131 -4.83 5.74 -13.20
N ASP A 132 -5.77 4.88 -13.59
CA ASP A 132 -6.33 4.85 -14.95
C ASP A 132 -7.05 6.17 -15.28
N ARG A 133 -7.81 6.71 -14.33
CA ARG A 133 -8.45 8.02 -14.47
C ARG A 133 -7.40 9.12 -14.65
N ALA A 134 -6.38 9.16 -13.78
CA ALA A 134 -5.34 10.17 -13.85
C ALA A 134 -4.55 10.07 -15.18
N LEU A 135 -4.27 8.85 -15.65
CA LEU A 135 -3.59 8.61 -16.93
C LEU A 135 -4.44 9.07 -18.12
N SER A 136 -5.75 8.84 -18.08
CA SER A 136 -6.69 9.34 -19.08
C SER A 136 -6.68 10.87 -19.14
N ILE A 137 -6.69 11.53 -17.98
CA ILE A 137 -6.63 13.00 -17.89
C ILE A 137 -5.28 13.52 -18.40
N ALA A 138 -4.16 12.93 -17.98
CA ALA A 138 -2.82 13.29 -18.44
C ALA A 138 -2.68 13.17 -19.96
N SER A 139 -3.25 12.10 -20.54
CA SER A 139 -3.29 11.89 -21.98
C SER A 139 -4.11 12.97 -22.69
N CYS A 140 -5.28 13.33 -22.15
CA CYS A 140 -6.10 14.42 -22.69
C CYS A 140 -5.36 15.78 -22.69
N PHE A 141 -4.59 16.07 -21.63
CA PHE A 141 -3.74 17.27 -21.60
C PHE A 141 -2.67 17.25 -22.68
N ARG A 142 -2.00 16.12 -22.90
CA ARG A 142 -1.02 15.98 -23.98
C ARG A 142 -1.65 16.18 -25.36
N GLU A 143 -2.81 15.59 -25.60
CA GLU A 143 -3.58 15.77 -26.84
C GLU A 143 -4.00 17.23 -27.04
N SER A 144 -4.24 17.96 -25.95
CA SER A 144 -4.59 19.39 -25.95
C SER A 144 -3.37 20.33 -26.08
N GLY A 145 -2.15 19.80 -26.22
CA GLY A 145 -0.93 20.57 -26.45
C GLY A 145 0.02 20.70 -25.26
N TYR A 146 -0.29 20.08 -24.12
CA TYR A 146 0.56 20.08 -22.92
C TYR A 146 1.48 18.85 -22.91
N SER A 147 2.40 18.78 -23.87
CA SER A 147 3.24 17.60 -24.12
C SER A 147 4.19 17.19 -22.99
N LYS A 148 4.46 18.07 -22.02
CA LYS A 148 5.36 17.80 -20.88
C LYS A 148 4.63 17.20 -19.66
N VAL A 149 3.32 16.98 -19.73
CA VAL A 149 2.56 16.32 -18.66
C VAL A 149 2.97 14.85 -18.58
N PRO A 150 3.63 14.40 -17.49
CA PRO A 150 4.08 13.02 -17.35
C PRO A 150 2.90 12.09 -17.05
N ASP A 151 3.12 10.79 -17.24
CA ASP A 151 2.16 9.79 -16.77
C ASP A 151 2.19 9.69 -15.23
N PRO A 152 1.03 9.61 -14.58
CA PRO A 152 0.96 9.36 -13.15
C PRO A 152 1.46 7.96 -12.82
N ASN A 153 1.93 7.78 -11.59
CA ASN A 153 2.39 6.49 -11.08
C ASN A 153 2.00 6.35 -9.61
N TYR A 154 2.27 5.19 -9.02
CA TYR A 154 1.88 4.89 -7.65
C TYR A 154 2.37 5.95 -6.63
N PHE A 155 3.57 6.49 -6.80
CA PHE A 155 4.15 7.49 -5.90
C PHE A 155 3.67 8.93 -6.21
N ASN A 156 3.24 9.18 -7.45
CA ASN A 156 2.74 10.47 -7.93
C ASN A 156 1.45 10.25 -8.74
N ARG A 157 0.33 10.07 -8.04
CA ARG A 157 -0.95 9.65 -8.64
C ARG A 157 -1.72 10.77 -9.32
N ASP A 158 -1.49 12.00 -8.88
CA ASP A 158 -2.15 13.16 -9.46
C ASP A 158 -1.50 13.58 -10.78
N VAL A 159 -2.29 14.24 -11.63
CA VAL A 159 -1.81 14.81 -12.89
C VAL A 159 -0.88 15.99 -12.58
N ASN A 160 0.41 15.83 -12.87
CA ASN A 160 1.40 16.86 -12.65
C ASN A 160 1.41 17.88 -13.80
N LEU A 161 1.14 19.15 -13.48
CA LEU A 161 1.17 20.28 -14.41
C LEU A 161 2.31 21.27 -14.11
N ASP A 162 3.28 20.91 -13.26
CA ASP A 162 4.32 21.80 -12.75
C ASP A 162 5.18 22.42 -13.86
N ALA A 163 5.33 21.70 -14.97
CA ALA A 163 6.00 22.19 -16.18
C ALA A 163 5.29 23.40 -16.84
N TYR A 164 4.08 23.75 -16.38
CA TYR A 164 3.20 24.78 -16.94
C TYR A 164 2.59 25.72 -15.90
N THR A 165 2.79 25.46 -14.60
CA THR A 165 2.28 26.30 -13.50
C THR A 165 3.34 27.22 -12.89
N THR A 166 4.49 27.40 -13.55
CA THR A 166 5.46 28.45 -13.18
C THR A 166 4.92 29.82 -13.56
N GLU A 167 3.89 30.27 -12.85
CA GLU A 167 3.58 31.68 -12.73
C GLU A 167 4.59 32.25 -11.72
N GLU A 168 5.64 32.90 -12.23
CA GLU A 168 6.27 34.01 -11.51
C GLU A 168 5.16 35.05 -11.24
N TRP A 169 4.43 34.88 -10.15
CA TRP A 169 3.63 35.95 -9.58
C TRP A 169 4.60 36.91 -8.88
N ASP A 170 5.24 37.78 -9.66
CA ASP A 170 5.94 38.96 -9.14
C ASP A 170 4.92 39.87 -8.46
N PHE A 171 4.90 39.86 -7.13
CA PHE A 171 4.23 40.85 -6.28
C PHE A 171 5.18 41.99 -5.89
#